data_AF-A0A9E3PVC8-F1
#
_entry.id   AF-A0A9E3PVC8-F1
#
_cell.length_a   1.000
_cell.length_b   1.000
_cell.length_c   1.000
_cell.angle_alpha   90.00
_cell.angle_beta   90.00
_cell.angle_gamma   90.00
#
_symmetry.space_group_name_H-M   'P 1'
#
loop_
_entity.id
_entity.type
_entity.pdbx_description
1 polymer ?
#
loop_
_entity_poly.entity_id
_entity_poly.type
_entity_poly.pdbx_seq_one_letter_code
_entity_poly.pdbx_strand_id
1 'polypeptide(L)'
;MGDVSNEPSMEDILSSIKRIIAEEGDSAASARSRRPARAAPSAPSEDEVLELSEPAPAEPARPATRRAEPEAAPAATAEPAPSESILSRTAAEATRGPLEALSRMVVKPEVAGSDTLEGMVREMLRPMLRDWLDANLPRMVEDMVQREIARITAGRD
;
A
#
# COMPACT_ATOMS: atom_id res chain seq x y z
N MET A 1 7.85 -39.30 -11.85
CA MET A 1 9.25 -39.08 -11.42
C MET A 1 9.88 -38.19 -12.48
N GLY A 2 10.24 -36.92 -12.31
CA GLY A 2 10.47 -36.09 -11.14
C GLY A 2 11.57 -35.12 -11.55
N ASP A 3 11.25 -34.11 -12.36
CA ASP A 3 12.21 -33.07 -12.77
C ASP A 3 11.93 -31.81 -11.95
N VAL A 4 12.31 -31.90 -10.68
CA VAL A 4 12.32 -30.82 -9.71
C VAL A 4 13.78 -30.62 -9.38
N SER A 5 14.51 -29.86 -10.21
CA SER A 5 15.76 -29.15 -9.91
C SER A 5 16.39 -28.62 -11.21
N ASN A 6 15.71 -27.68 -11.86
CA ASN A 6 16.43 -26.66 -12.63
C ASN A 6 15.99 -25.28 -12.10
N GLU A 7 16.02 -25.15 -10.78
CA GLU A 7 16.02 -23.84 -10.16
C GLU A 7 17.31 -23.15 -10.60
N PRO A 8 17.23 -21.95 -11.22
CA PRO A 8 18.43 -21.25 -11.68
C PRO A 8 19.38 -21.06 -10.51
N SER A 9 20.68 -21.30 -10.72
CA SER A 9 21.70 -21.08 -9.70
C SER A 9 21.66 -19.61 -9.28
N MET A 10 22.02 -19.32 -8.02
CA MET A 10 22.15 -17.94 -7.52
C MET A 10 22.98 -17.07 -8.48
N GLU A 11 24.00 -17.66 -9.09
CA GLU A 11 24.87 -17.01 -10.07
C GLU A 11 24.16 -16.71 -11.40
N ASP A 12 23.21 -17.54 -11.82
CA ASP A 12 22.38 -17.31 -13.02
C ASP A 12 21.39 -16.18 -12.78
N ILE A 13 20.79 -16.12 -11.59
CA ILE A 13 19.90 -15.03 -11.17
C ILE A 13 20.67 -13.70 -11.18
N LEU A 14 21.86 -13.67 -10.58
CA LEU A 14 22.71 -12.47 -10.55
C LEU A 14 23.24 -12.08 -11.93
N SER A 15 23.54 -13.06 -12.78
CA SER A 15 23.97 -12.82 -14.17
C SER A 15 22.84 -12.26 -15.03
N SER A 16 21.60 -12.73 -14.83
CA SER A 16 20.41 -12.24 -15.52
C SER A 16 20.10 -10.79 -15.14
N ILE A 17 20.13 -10.45 -13.85
CA ILE A 17 19.95 -9.07 -13.35
C ILE A 17 21.06 -8.15 -13.90
N LYS A 18 22.33 -8.59 -13.86
CA LYS A 18 23.46 -7.82 -14.38
C LYS A 18 23.35 -7.54 -15.88
N ARG A 19 22.85 -8.50 -16.66
CA ARG A 19 22.62 -8.33 -18.10
C ARG A 19 21.50 -7.33 -18.39
N ILE A 20 20.38 -7.41 -17.69
CA ILE A 20 19.24 -6.49 -17.86
C ILE A 20 19.65 -5.05 -17.56
N ILE A 21 20.39 -4.81 -16.47
CA ILE A 21 20.83 -3.45 -16.10
C ILE A 21 21.84 -2.89 -17.11
N ALA A 22 22.73 -3.72 -17.66
CA ALA A 22 23.68 -3.28 -18.68
C ALA A 22 22.98 -2.92 -20.00
N GLU A 23 21.98 -3.70 -20.40
CA GLU A 23 21.21 -3.51 -21.64
C GLU A 23 20.22 -2.33 -21.54
N GLU A 24 19.64 -2.10 -20.35
CA GLU A 24 18.72 -1.01 -20.07
C GLU A 24 19.44 0.33 -19.78
N GLY A 25 20.61 0.29 -19.12
CA GLY A 25 21.44 1.47 -18.86
C GLY A 25 22.01 2.11 -20.13
N ASP A 26 22.41 1.30 -21.11
CA ASP A 26 22.91 1.79 -22.41
C ASP A 26 21.77 2.31 -23.30
N SER A 27 20.57 1.71 -23.18
CA SER A 27 19.35 2.18 -23.85
C SER A 27 18.84 3.52 -23.28
N ALA A 28 18.92 3.72 -21.95
CA ALA A 28 18.54 4.97 -21.30
C ALA A 28 19.54 6.11 -21.59
N ALA A 29 20.83 5.80 -21.72
CA ALA A 29 21.87 6.75 -22.12
C ALA A 29 21.75 7.16 -23.60
N SER A 30 21.45 6.20 -24.48
CA SER A 30 21.29 6.44 -25.93
C SER A 30 20.01 7.24 -26.26
N ALA A 31 18.92 7.02 -25.52
CA ALA A 31 17.65 7.74 -25.72
C ALA A 31 17.71 9.24 -25.35
N ARG A 32 18.64 9.66 -24.47
CA ARG A 32 18.82 11.09 -24.11
C ARG A 32 19.58 11.89 -25.17
N SER A 33 20.32 11.23 -26.06
CA SER A 33 21.21 11.91 -27.02
C SER A 33 20.57 12.20 -28.41
N ARG A 34 19.29 11.83 -28.66
CA ARG A 34 18.68 11.88 -30.01
C ARG A 34 17.37 12.67 -30.16
N ARG A 35 17.14 13.75 -29.41
CA ARG A 35 15.93 14.59 -29.65
C ARG A 35 16.30 15.94 -30.29
N PRO A 36 15.97 16.19 -31.57
CA PRO A 36 16.10 17.52 -32.17
C PRO A 36 15.00 18.46 -31.64
N ALA A 37 15.37 19.72 -31.45
CA ALA A 37 14.47 20.78 -31.01
C ALA A 37 13.34 21.04 -32.03
N ARG A 38 12.10 20.86 -31.61
CA ARG A 38 10.89 21.25 -32.36
C ARG A 38 10.33 22.53 -31.75
N ALA A 39 10.24 23.59 -32.55
CA ALA A 39 9.60 24.86 -32.21
C ALA A 39 8.11 24.66 -31.88
N ALA A 40 7.64 25.35 -30.84
CA ALA A 40 6.28 25.27 -30.28
C ALA A 40 5.32 26.26 -30.97
N PRO A 41 4.05 25.89 -31.23
CA PRO A 41 2.98 26.85 -31.36
C PRO A 41 2.47 27.26 -29.96
N SER A 42 2.48 28.56 -29.68
CA SER A 42 1.93 29.16 -28.47
C SER A 42 0.40 29.09 -28.47
N ALA A 43 -0.17 28.41 -27.47
CA ALA A 43 -1.58 28.41 -27.12
C ALA A 43 -1.68 28.47 -25.58
N PRO A 44 -2.79 29.02 -25.04
CA PRO A 44 -2.79 29.89 -23.87
C PRO A 44 -2.26 29.17 -22.63
N SER A 45 -1.38 29.87 -21.93
CA SER A 45 -0.96 29.53 -20.57
C SER A 45 -2.20 29.43 -19.68
N GLU A 46 -2.46 28.23 -19.17
CA GLU A 46 -3.47 27.92 -18.15
C GLU A 46 -3.08 28.49 -16.76
N ASP A 47 -2.13 29.45 -16.74
CA ASP A 47 -1.58 30.14 -15.59
C ASP A 47 -2.54 31.19 -14.98
N GLU A 48 -3.84 31.19 -15.32
CA GLU A 48 -4.81 32.17 -14.80
C GLU A 48 -5.92 31.54 -13.94
N VAL A 49 -5.62 30.43 -13.26
CA VAL A 49 -6.35 30.03 -12.05
C VAL A 49 -5.35 29.87 -10.91
N LEU A 50 -5.04 30.99 -10.27
CA LEU A 50 -4.22 31.03 -9.05
C LEU A 50 -5.12 30.81 -7.83
N GLU A 51 -5.19 29.57 -7.32
CA GLU A 51 -5.76 29.27 -6.01
C GLU A 51 -4.77 29.66 -4.89
N LEU A 52 -4.88 30.90 -4.37
CA LEU A 52 -4.18 31.34 -3.16
C LEU A 52 -4.90 30.81 -1.90
N SER A 53 -4.70 29.53 -1.58
CA SER A 53 -5.08 28.93 -0.29
C SER A 53 -3.92 28.76 0.69
N GLU A 54 -2.71 29.23 0.34
CA GLU A 54 -1.52 29.22 1.20
C GLU A 54 -1.06 30.64 1.62
N PRO A 55 -0.69 30.86 2.89
CA PRO A 55 -0.09 32.13 3.32
C PRO A 55 1.38 32.24 2.86
N ALA A 56 1.76 33.41 2.35
CA ALA A 56 3.13 33.68 1.90
C ALA A 56 4.17 33.52 3.04
N PRO A 57 5.25 32.73 2.87
CA PRO A 57 6.27 32.56 3.90
C PRO A 57 7.19 33.78 3.98
N ALA A 58 7.48 34.27 5.19
CA ALA A 58 8.63 35.14 5.44
C ALA A 58 9.92 34.32 5.32
N GLU A 59 10.83 34.69 4.43
CA GLU A 59 12.11 33.99 4.25
C GLU A 59 13.01 34.14 5.50
N PRO A 60 13.38 33.06 6.21
CA PRO A 60 14.54 33.11 7.09
C PRO A 60 15.81 33.14 6.24
N ALA A 61 16.74 34.07 6.54
CA ALA A 61 18.03 34.16 5.87
C ALA A 61 18.73 32.80 5.85
N ARG A 62 19.03 32.30 4.65
CA ARG A 62 19.73 31.02 4.45
C ARG A 62 21.14 31.11 5.06
N PRO A 63 21.56 30.23 5.98
CA PRO A 63 22.97 30.14 6.33
C PRO A 63 23.73 29.66 5.10
N ALA A 64 24.73 30.42 4.67
CA ALA A 64 25.61 30.05 3.57
C ALA A 64 26.23 28.67 3.86
N THR A 65 26.07 27.74 2.92
CA THR A 65 26.69 26.41 2.98
C THR A 65 28.21 26.56 2.89
N ARG A 66 28.89 26.56 4.05
CA ARG A 66 30.32 26.24 4.06
C ARG A 66 30.42 24.73 3.77
N ARG A 67 30.93 24.39 2.58
CA ARG A 67 31.33 23.03 2.23
C ARG A 67 32.36 22.56 3.27
N ALA A 68 31.94 21.68 4.17
CA ALA A 68 32.87 20.96 5.03
C ALA A 68 33.56 19.89 4.16
N GLU A 69 34.87 20.06 3.98
CA GLU A 69 35.75 19.04 3.42
C GLU A 69 35.85 17.89 4.43
N PRO A 70 35.61 16.62 4.04
CA PRO A 70 35.67 15.52 4.99
C PRO A 70 37.14 15.22 5.29
N GLU A 71 37.60 15.65 6.47
CA GLU A 71 38.85 15.15 7.05
C GLU A 71 38.62 13.71 7.52
N ALA A 72 39.45 12.80 7.01
CA ALA A 72 39.35 11.38 7.27
C ALA A 72 40.05 10.98 8.59
N ALA A 73 39.43 9.97 9.24
CA ALA A 73 39.95 9.01 10.25
C ALA A 73 39.82 9.38 11.75
N PRO A 74 39.80 8.40 12.68
CA PRO A 74 39.89 6.94 12.54
C PRO A 74 38.71 6.13 13.13
N ALA A 75 38.67 4.85 12.79
CA ALA A 75 37.70 3.86 13.29
C ALA A 75 37.77 3.70 14.82
N ALA A 76 36.62 3.79 15.49
CA ALA A 76 36.45 3.46 16.90
C ALA A 76 35.43 2.32 17.06
N THR A 77 35.88 1.32 17.80
CA THR A 77 35.24 0.12 18.36
C THR A 77 33.71 0.18 18.53
N ALA A 78 33.02 -0.83 18.01
CA ALA A 78 31.57 -1.01 18.15
C ALA A 78 31.19 -1.48 19.56
N GLU A 79 30.48 -0.61 20.31
CA GLU A 79 29.63 -1.01 21.43
C GLU A 79 28.24 -1.44 20.90
N PRO A 80 27.52 -2.35 21.59
CA PRO A 80 26.19 -2.77 21.15
C PRO A 80 25.19 -1.60 21.29
N ALA A 81 24.83 -1.00 20.16
CA ALA A 81 23.92 0.12 20.09
C ALA A 81 22.51 -0.26 20.62
N PRO A 82 21.87 0.59 21.45
CA PRO A 82 20.45 0.44 21.76
C PRO A 82 19.66 0.53 20.44
N SER A 83 18.67 -0.36 20.26
CA SER A 83 17.87 -0.50 19.03
C SER A 83 17.61 0.85 18.37
N GLU A 84 18.38 1.13 17.31
CA GLU A 84 18.33 2.40 16.61
C GLU A 84 16.93 2.56 16.04
N SER A 85 16.27 3.67 16.38
CA SER A 85 15.02 4.05 15.76
C SER A 85 15.23 4.06 14.24
N ILE A 86 14.45 3.26 13.52
CA ILE A 86 14.46 3.19 12.05
C ILE A 86 14.16 4.58 11.45
N LEU A 87 13.52 5.45 12.23
CA LEU A 87 13.26 6.84 11.87
C LEU A 87 14.25 7.78 12.52
N SER A 88 14.75 8.74 11.74
CA SER A 88 15.45 9.89 12.29
C SER A 88 14.49 10.74 13.13
N ARG A 89 15.00 11.40 14.18
CA ARG A 89 14.20 12.28 15.04
C ARG A 89 13.49 13.36 14.23
N THR A 90 14.20 13.95 13.27
CA THR A 90 13.67 14.97 12.37
C THR A 90 12.52 14.43 11.50
N ALA A 91 12.64 13.21 10.97
CA ALA A 91 11.57 12.60 10.19
C ALA A 91 10.33 12.32 11.07
N ALA A 92 10.54 11.86 12.31
CA ALA A 92 9.46 11.60 13.26
C ALA A 92 8.71 12.90 13.66
N GLU A 93 9.43 14.00 13.89
CA GLU A 93 8.85 15.30 14.20
C GLU A 93 8.09 15.89 13.00
N ALA A 94 8.66 15.79 11.79
CA ALA A 94 8.05 16.30 10.58
C ALA A 94 6.75 15.55 10.19
N THR A 95 6.68 14.25 10.45
CA THR A 95 5.51 13.42 10.08
C THR A 95 4.37 13.48 11.09
N ARG A 96 4.62 13.92 12.32
CA ARG A 96 3.64 13.91 13.41
C ARG A 96 2.38 14.72 13.11
N GLY A 97 2.53 15.96 12.63
CA GLY A 97 1.41 16.85 12.30
C GLY A 97 0.54 16.34 11.13
N PRO A 98 1.12 16.01 9.97
CA PRO A 98 0.39 15.45 8.84
C PRO A 98 -0.34 14.14 9.15
N LEU A 99 0.27 13.25 9.93
CA LEU A 99 -0.37 11.99 10.33
C LEU A 99 -1.53 12.22 11.32
N GLU A 100 -1.41 13.16 12.26
CA GLU A 100 -2.55 13.54 13.11
C GLU A 100 -3.69 14.16 12.29
N ALA A 101 -3.38 15.00 11.30
CA ALA A 101 -4.38 15.55 10.39
C ALA A 101 -5.09 14.45 9.59
N LEU A 102 -4.31 13.51 9.02
CA LEU A 102 -4.85 12.35 8.31
C LEU A 102 -5.72 11.47 9.21
N SER A 103 -5.29 11.21 10.45
CA SER A 103 -6.07 10.43 11.42
C SER A 103 -7.41 11.07 11.74
N ARG A 104 -7.51 12.40 11.73
CA ARG A 104 -8.77 13.12 11.94
C ARG A 104 -9.67 13.09 10.71
N MET A 105 -9.09 12.87 9.52
CA MET A 105 -9.83 12.71 8.26
C MET A 105 -10.34 11.27 8.06
N VAL A 106 -9.86 10.29 8.84
CA VAL A 106 -10.46 8.96 8.89
C VAL A 106 -11.85 9.11 9.50
N VAL A 107 -12.84 9.26 8.61
CA VAL A 107 -14.26 9.29 8.97
C VAL A 107 -14.58 7.96 9.64
N LYS A 108 -14.84 8.02 10.95
CA LYS A 108 -15.48 6.92 11.66
C LYS A 108 -16.89 6.82 11.07
N PRO A 109 -17.24 5.72 10.40
CA PRO A 109 -18.54 5.63 9.74
C PRO A 109 -19.65 5.76 10.78
N GLU A 110 -20.52 6.75 10.60
CA GLU A 110 -21.71 7.00 11.44
C GLU A 110 -22.64 5.79 11.48
N VAL A 111 -22.65 5.00 10.39
CA VAL A 111 -23.39 3.74 10.29
C VAL A 111 -22.38 2.61 10.24
N ALA A 112 -22.39 1.75 11.27
CA ALA A 112 -21.62 0.52 11.27
C ALA A 112 -21.97 -0.30 10.03
N GLY A 113 -21.01 -0.48 9.12
CA GLY A 113 -21.15 -1.44 8.03
C GLY A 113 -21.68 -0.92 6.68
N SER A 114 -21.75 0.38 6.37
CA SER A 114 -22.11 0.83 5.02
C SER A 114 -20.90 1.10 4.11
N ASP A 115 -19.91 1.86 4.58
CA ASP A 115 -18.68 2.20 3.82
C ASP A 115 -17.42 1.53 4.37
N THR A 116 -17.60 0.48 5.16
CA THR A 116 -16.49 -0.32 5.68
C THR A 116 -16.30 -1.57 4.85
N LEU A 117 -15.09 -2.14 4.92
CA LEU A 117 -14.80 -3.46 4.37
C LEU A 117 -15.82 -4.51 4.85
N GLU A 118 -16.23 -4.45 6.13
CA GLU A 118 -17.27 -5.34 6.66
C GLU A 118 -18.59 -5.20 5.91
N GLY A 119 -18.98 -3.96 5.58
CA GLY A 119 -20.16 -3.67 4.78
C GLY A 119 -20.10 -4.29 3.39
N MET A 120 -18.98 -4.07 2.70
CA MET A 120 -18.77 -4.63 1.36
C MET A 120 -18.79 -6.16 1.38
N VAL A 121 -18.10 -6.79 2.33
CA VAL A 121 -18.10 -8.26 2.50
C VAL A 121 -19.50 -8.77 2.83
N ARG A 122 -20.27 -8.07 3.68
CA ARG A 122 -21.65 -8.45 4.02
C ARG A 122 -22.57 -8.41 2.80
N GLU A 123 -22.48 -7.36 1.97
CA GLU A 123 -23.28 -7.26 0.75
C GLU A 123 -22.90 -8.35 -0.27
N MET A 124 -21.62 -8.74 -0.34
CA MET A 124 -21.18 -9.86 -1.17
C MET A 124 -21.62 -11.23 -0.64
N LEU A 125 -21.62 -11.44 0.69
CA LEU A 125 -21.99 -12.72 1.30
C LEU A 125 -23.50 -12.93 1.37
N ARG A 126 -24.30 -11.85 1.42
CA ARG A 126 -25.76 -11.94 1.51
C ARG A 126 -26.42 -12.81 0.43
N PRO A 127 -26.11 -12.67 -0.88
CA PRO A 127 -26.70 -13.54 -1.91
C PRO A 127 -26.26 -15.00 -1.74
N MET A 128 -24.99 -15.27 -1.45
CA MET A 128 -24.50 -16.65 -1.29
C MET A 128 -25.15 -17.37 -0.11
N LEU A 129 -25.33 -16.68 1.01
CA LEU A 129 -26.02 -17.22 2.18
C LEU A 129 -27.51 -17.44 1.91
N ARG A 130 -28.15 -16.54 1.15
CA ARG A 130 -29.56 -16.71 0.76
C ARG A 130 -29.75 -17.95 -0.10
N ASP A 131 -28.99 -18.08 -1.19
CA ASP A 131 -29.10 -19.22 -2.10
C ASP A 131 -28.84 -20.54 -1.37
N TRP A 132 -27.87 -20.54 -0.45
CA TRP A 132 -27.60 -21.69 0.40
C TRP A 132 -28.76 -22.01 1.35
N LEU A 133 -29.34 -21.00 2.01
CA LEU A 133 -30.50 -21.20 2.88
C LEU A 133 -31.70 -21.71 2.10
N ASP A 134 -31.98 -21.15 0.92
CA ASP A 134 -33.09 -21.57 0.07
C ASP A 134 -32.94 -23.04 -0.37
N ALA A 135 -31.72 -23.49 -0.65
CA ALA A 135 -31.44 -24.87 -1.03
C ALA A 135 -31.46 -25.87 0.15
N ASN A 136 -31.07 -25.45 1.36
CA ASN A 136 -30.80 -26.37 2.47
C ASN A 136 -31.83 -26.32 3.61
N LEU A 137 -32.51 -25.20 3.80
CA LEU A 137 -33.45 -24.98 4.92
C LEU A 137 -34.68 -25.89 4.85
N PRO A 138 -35.30 -26.18 3.68
CA PRO A 138 -36.46 -27.08 3.62
C PRO A 138 -36.19 -28.45 4.24
N ARG A 139 -35.07 -29.08 3.86
CA ARG A 139 -34.66 -30.39 4.39
C ARG A 139 -34.41 -30.35 5.91
N MET A 140 -33.75 -29.31 6.41
CA MET A 140 -33.51 -29.18 7.86
C MET A 140 -34.81 -29.07 8.65
N VAL A 141 -35.79 -28.34 8.11
CA VAL A 141 -37.11 -28.19 8.72
C VAL A 141 -37.87 -29.52 8.67
N GLU A 142 -37.87 -30.23 7.55
CA GLU A 142 -38.50 -31.56 7.44
C GLU A 142 -37.94 -32.54 8.47
N ASP A 143 -36.61 -32.62 8.60
CA ASP A 143 -35.95 -33.48 9.58
C ASP A 143 -36.32 -33.12 11.03
N MET A 144 -36.53 -31.82 11.31
CA MET A 144 -36.90 -31.34 12.65
C MET A 144 -38.39 -31.58 12.94
N VAL A 145 -39.27 -31.39 11.95
CA VAL A 145 -40.71 -31.66 12.05
C VAL A 145 -40.98 -33.15 12.19
N GLN A 146 -40.28 -34.01 11.43
CA GLN A 146 -40.42 -35.47 11.59
C GLN A 146 -40.03 -35.91 13.00
N ARG A 147 -38.95 -35.37 13.56
CA ARG A 147 -38.55 -35.61 14.95
C ARG A 147 -39.60 -35.12 15.95
N GLU A 148 -40.20 -33.95 15.69
CA GLU A 148 -41.27 -33.42 16.54
C GLU A 148 -42.52 -34.31 16.53
N ILE A 149 -42.97 -34.72 15.34
CA ILE A 149 -44.13 -35.60 15.18
C ILE A 149 -43.88 -36.93 15.89
N ALA A 150 -42.72 -37.56 15.64
CA ALA A 150 -42.36 -38.82 16.27
C ALA A 150 -42.37 -38.74 17.80
N ARG A 151 -41.89 -37.62 18.36
CA ARG A 151 -41.93 -37.37 19.81
C ARG A 151 -43.36 -37.23 20.33
N ILE A 152 -44.21 -36.46 19.66
CA ILE A 152 -45.61 -36.24 20.10
C ILE A 152 -46.41 -37.54 20.01
N THR A 153 -46.20 -38.34 18.96
CA THR A 153 -46.88 -39.63 18.82
C THR A 153 -46.39 -40.65 19.84
N ALA A 154 -45.08 -40.69 20.13
CA ALA A 154 -44.53 -41.59 21.15
C ALA A 154 -44.90 -41.20 22.60
N GLY A 155 -45.21 -39.93 22.87
CA GLY A 155 -45.66 -39.46 24.18
C GLY A 155 -47.16 -39.60 24.43
N ARG A 156 -47.92 -40.16 23.48
CA ARG A 156 -49.39 -40.28 23.53
C ARG A 156 -49.89 -41.73 23.68
N ASP A 157 -48.97 -42.69 23.76
CA ASP A 157 -49.20 -44.06 24.21
C ASP A 157 -48.62 -44.24 25.63
#